data_AF-A0A6J8EWV4-F1
#
_entry.id   AF-A0A6J8EWV4-F1
#
_cell.length_a   1.000
_cell.length_b   1.000
_cell.length_c   1.000
_cell.angle_alpha   90.00
_cell.angle_beta   90.00
_cell.angle_gamma   90.00
#
_symmetry.space_group_name_H-M   'P 1'
#
loop_
_entity.id
_entity.type
_entity.pdbx_description
1 polymer ?
#
loop_
_entity_poly.entity_id
_entity_poly.type
_entity_poly.pdbx_seq_one_letter_code
_entity_poly.pdbx_strand_id
1 'polypeptide(L)'
;MKVKFLCMKGHQTSWELQPLVNNKPAGNLMVATAVILSGETFSGLSHFPEILSLKFIGSTQFYSLQKDVAIPAIDRYYTMQRDVIQQQQHGKQLILGGDGRCDSPGF
;
A
#
# COMPACT_ATOMS: atom_id res chain seq x y z
N MET A 1 -16.19 8.77 -4.08
CA MET A 1 -17.21 9.81 -4.36
C MET A 1 -17.21 10.05 -5.85
N LYS A 2 -18.37 9.95 -6.49
CA LYS A 2 -18.53 10.20 -7.92
C LYS A 2 -19.47 11.39 -8.09
N VAL A 3 -18.96 12.47 -8.65
CA VAL A 3 -19.76 13.67 -8.96
C VAL A 3 -20.14 13.59 -10.42
N LYS A 4 -21.42 13.78 -10.73
CA LYS A 4 -21.91 13.85 -12.11
C LYS A 4 -22.16 15.31 -12.46
N PHE A 5 -21.69 15.73 -13.63
CA PHE A 5 -21.90 17.07 -14.17
C PHE A 5 -22.74 16.97 -15.43
N LEU A 6 -23.60 17.96 -15.62
CA LEU A 6 -24.33 18.17 -16.86
C LEU A 6 -24.04 19.60 -17.32
N CYS A 7 -23.52 19.76 -18.53
CA CYS A 7 -23.31 21.10 -19.08
C CYS A 7 -24.61 21.62 -19.73
N MET A 8 -24.65 22.94 -19.99
CA MET A 8 -25.80 23.60 -20.63
C MET A 8 -26.17 23.05 -22.02
N LYS A 9 -25.24 22.34 -22.68
CA LYS A 9 -25.46 21.67 -23.97
C LYS A 9 -25.89 20.20 -23.83
N GLY A 10 -26.14 19.72 -22.61
CA GLY A 10 -26.59 18.34 -22.36
C GLY A 10 -25.49 17.28 -22.28
N HIS A 11 -24.20 17.63 -22.43
CA HIS A 11 -23.13 16.66 -22.21
C HIS A 11 -23.05 16.27 -20.73
N GLN A 12 -23.00 14.97 -20.47
CA GLN A 12 -22.84 14.42 -19.14
C GLN A 12 -21.38 13.99 -18.92
N THR A 13 -20.79 14.44 -17.82
CA THR A 13 -19.45 14.02 -17.39
C THR A 13 -19.51 13.49 -15.97
N SER A 14 -18.50 12.71 -15.56
CA SER A 14 -18.35 12.36 -14.16
C SER A 14 -16.92 12.53 -13.72
N TRP A 15 -16.76 13.03 -12.50
CA TRP A 15 -15.46 13.13 -11.84
C TRP A 15 -15.42 12.20 -10.64
N GLU A 16 -14.31 11.50 -10.52
CA GLU A 16 -14.00 10.63 -9.39
C GLU A 16 -12.63 11.04 -8.85
N LEU A 17 -12.53 11.15 -7.53
CA LEU A 17 -11.28 11.50 -6.84
C LEU A 17 -10.16 10.47 -7.07
N GLN A 18 -10.55 9.22 -7.28
CA GLN A 18 -9.64 8.09 -7.42
C GLN A 18 -10.35 6.95 -8.15
N PRO A 19 -9.62 6.14 -8.93
CA PRO A 19 -10.19 4.99 -9.59
C PRO A 19 -10.63 3.93 -8.58
N LEU A 20 -11.58 3.08 -8.99
CA LEU A 20 -12.00 1.91 -8.24
C LEU A 20 -11.28 0.66 -8.76
N VAL A 21 -10.68 -0.10 -7.84
CA VAL A 21 -10.12 -1.44 -8.09
C VAL A 21 -10.98 -2.44 -7.32
N ASN A 22 -11.63 -3.37 -8.01
CA ASN A 22 -12.57 -4.34 -7.41
C ASN A 22 -13.60 -3.67 -6.49
N ASN A 23 -14.21 -2.58 -6.98
CA ASN A 23 -15.17 -1.74 -6.25
C ASN A 23 -14.63 -1.08 -4.96
N LYS A 24 -13.31 -1.01 -4.79
CA LYS A 24 -12.66 -0.32 -3.67
C LYS A 24 -11.85 0.86 -4.19
N PRO A 25 -11.86 2.02 -3.50
CA PRO A 25 -11.02 3.14 -3.89
C PRO A 25 -9.55 2.74 -3.92
N ALA A 26 -8.85 2.96 -5.03
CA ALA A 26 -7.45 2.53 -5.20
C ALA A 26 -6.51 3.09 -4.12
N GLY A 27 -6.80 4.29 -3.63
CA GLY A 27 -6.06 4.94 -2.55
C GLY A 27 -6.06 4.15 -1.24
N ASN A 28 -7.13 3.41 -0.95
CA ASN A 28 -7.21 2.57 0.25
C ASN A 28 -6.15 1.45 0.20
N LEU A 29 -5.98 0.84 -0.98
CA LEU A 29 -4.93 -0.15 -1.21
C LEU A 29 -3.54 0.49 -1.17
N MET A 30 -3.35 1.63 -1.85
CA MET A 30 -2.07 2.33 -1.86
C MET A 30 -1.60 2.70 -0.45
N VAL A 31 -2.50 3.24 0.38
CA VAL A 31 -2.20 3.58 1.78
C VAL A 31 -1.86 2.33 2.59
N ALA A 32 -2.66 1.26 2.49
CA ALA A 32 -2.42 0.01 3.20
C ALA A 32 -1.05 -0.60 2.87
N THR A 33 -0.64 -0.54 1.60
CA THR A 33 0.66 -1.01 1.13
C THR A 33 1.81 -0.07 1.53
N ALA A 34 1.64 1.25 1.39
CA ALA A 34 2.68 2.24 1.67
C ALA A 34 3.16 2.16 3.12
N VAL A 35 2.25 1.97 4.07
CA VAL A 35 2.59 1.84 5.50
C VAL A 35 3.51 0.65 5.77
N ILE A 36 3.30 -0.49 5.09
CA ILE A 36 4.19 -1.66 5.21
C ILE A 36 5.58 -1.33 4.66
N LEU A 37 5.62 -0.73 3.47
CA LEU A 37 6.88 -0.45 2.77
C LEU A 37 7.72 0.63 3.45
N SER A 38 7.09 1.55 4.18
CA SER A 38 7.78 2.59 4.94
C SER A 38 8.09 2.20 6.39
N GLY A 39 7.64 1.03 6.87
CA GLY A 39 7.80 0.63 8.27
C GLY A 39 6.97 1.46 9.26
N GLU A 40 5.87 2.06 8.79
CA GLU A 40 5.00 2.90 9.62
C GLU A 40 3.89 2.09 10.30
N THR A 41 3.13 2.72 11.20
CA THR A 41 1.93 2.11 11.80
C THR A 41 0.65 2.78 11.33
N PHE A 42 -0.46 2.04 11.38
CA PHE A 42 -1.79 2.62 11.11
C PHE A 42 -2.08 3.80 12.05
N SER A 43 -1.75 3.67 13.34
CA SER A 43 -1.97 4.72 14.34
C SER A 43 -1.23 6.01 13.96
N GLY A 44 0.06 5.89 13.63
CA GLY A 44 0.89 7.02 13.20
C GLY A 44 0.32 7.75 11.98
N LEU A 45 -0.22 7.00 11.01
CA LEU A 45 -0.80 7.60 9.82
C LEU A 45 -2.24 8.11 10.00
N SER A 46 -3.04 7.48 10.86
CA SER A 46 -4.47 7.78 11.03
C SER A 46 -4.74 9.15 11.66
N HIS A 47 -3.77 9.70 12.40
CA HIS A 47 -3.91 11.00 13.03
C HIS A 47 -3.80 12.17 12.04
N PHE A 48 -2.98 12.03 11.00
CA PHE A 48 -2.81 13.05 9.96
C PHE A 48 -4.11 13.45 9.24
N PRO A 49 -4.91 12.51 8.69
CA PRO A 49 -6.17 12.86 8.04
C PRO A 49 -7.23 13.34 9.03
N GLU A 50 -7.17 12.93 10.30
CA GLU A 50 -8.07 13.42 11.35
C GLU A 50 -7.87 14.94 11.57
N ILE A 51 -6.63 15.39 11.73
CA ILE A 51 -6.30 16.82 11.86
C ILE A 51 -6.80 17.63 10.65
N LEU A 52 -6.65 17.06 9.45
CA LEU A 52 -7.04 17.71 8.20
C LEU A 52 -8.53 17.56 7.86
N SER A 53 -9.32 16.88 8.70
CA SER A 53 -10.74 16.57 8.43
C SER A 53 -10.95 15.83 7.09
N LEU A 54 -10.00 14.97 6.72
CA LEU A 54 -10.05 14.16 5.51
C LEU A 54 -10.70 12.80 5.80
N LYS A 55 -11.50 12.30 4.85
CA LYS A 55 -11.99 10.92 4.92
C LYS A 55 -10.82 9.97 4.72
N PHE A 56 -10.68 9.03 5.65
CA PHE A 56 -9.61 8.03 5.64
C PHE A 56 -10.15 6.61 5.69
N ILE A 57 -9.29 5.66 5.33
CA ILE A 57 -9.60 4.23 5.42
C ILE A 57 -9.73 3.81 6.90
N GLY A 58 -10.76 3.02 7.21
CA GLY A 58 -10.93 2.47 8.56
C GLY A 58 -9.95 1.33 8.84
N SER A 59 -9.61 1.12 10.11
CA SER A 59 -8.62 0.11 10.56
C SER A 59 -8.95 -1.30 10.07
N THR A 60 -10.21 -1.75 10.19
CA THR A 60 -10.62 -3.09 9.70
C THR A 60 -10.34 -3.29 8.21
N GLN A 61 -10.69 -2.30 7.38
CA GLN A 61 -10.46 -2.39 5.95
C GLN A 61 -8.97 -2.29 5.63
N PHE A 62 -8.22 -1.46 6.36
CA PHE A 62 -6.78 -1.34 6.23
C PHE A 62 -6.08 -2.68 6.47
N TYR A 63 -6.34 -3.33 7.60
CA TYR A 63 -5.70 -4.61 7.93
C TYR A 63 -6.17 -5.76 7.02
N SER A 64 -7.43 -5.76 6.56
CA SER A 64 -7.87 -6.72 5.53
C SER A 64 -7.13 -6.52 4.21
N LEU A 65 -6.97 -5.27 3.73
CA LEU A 65 -6.20 -5.02 2.50
C LEU A 65 -4.73 -5.43 2.65
N GLN A 66 -4.13 -5.23 3.82
CA GLN A 66 -2.78 -5.70 4.08
C GLN A 66 -2.70 -7.23 4.02
N LYS A 67 -3.54 -7.91 4.79
CA LYS A 67 -3.55 -9.38 4.89
C LYS A 67 -3.88 -10.06 3.56
N ASP A 68 -4.90 -9.58 2.87
CA ASP A 68 -5.49 -10.28 1.74
C ASP A 68 -4.82 -9.91 0.40
N VAL A 69 -4.15 -8.76 0.33
CA VAL A 69 -3.60 -8.22 -0.93
C VAL A 69 -2.14 -7.79 -0.79
N ALA A 70 -1.84 -6.84 0.08
CA ALA A 70 -0.51 -6.20 0.09
C ALA A 70 0.61 -7.16 0.51
N ILE A 71 0.45 -7.86 1.64
CA ILE A 71 1.46 -8.78 2.17
C ILE A 71 1.72 -9.94 1.19
N PRO A 72 0.69 -10.64 0.66
CA PRO A 72 0.92 -11.70 -0.33
C PRO A 72 1.62 -11.20 -1.60
N ALA A 73 1.29 -10.00 -2.08
CA ALA A 73 1.93 -9.42 -3.26
C ALA A 73 3.41 -9.08 -3.01
N ILE A 74 3.71 -8.49 -1.85
CA ILE A 74 5.08 -8.17 -1.41
C ILE A 74 5.90 -9.46 -1.25
N ASP A 75 5.37 -10.46 -0.54
CA ASP A 75 6.06 -11.73 -0.30
C ASP A 75 6.39 -12.47 -1.61
N ARG A 76 5.43 -12.50 -2.54
CA ARG A 76 5.65 -13.07 -3.88
C ARG A 76 6.78 -12.35 -4.61
N TYR A 77 6.78 -11.01 -4.61
CA TYR A 77 7.81 -10.23 -5.29
C TYR A 77 9.18 -10.40 -4.61
N TYR A 78 9.21 -10.38 -3.28
CA TYR A 78 10.42 -10.61 -2.49
C TYR A 78 11.04 -11.98 -2.78
N THR A 79 10.22 -13.04 -2.76
CA THR A 79 10.67 -14.40 -3.08
C THR A 79 11.24 -14.48 -4.49
N MET A 80 10.55 -13.90 -5.47
CA MET A 80 11.03 -13.87 -6.85
C MET A 80 12.38 -13.15 -6.99
N GLN A 81 12.53 -11.97 -6.36
CA GLN A 81 13.79 -11.23 -6.39
C GLN A 81 14.91 -11.99 -5.69
N ARG A 82 14.61 -12.59 -4.53
CA ARG A 82 15.56 -13.41 -3.78
C ARG A 82 16.07 -14.57 -4.63
N ASP A 83 15.18 -15.29 -5.29
CA ASP A 83 15.54 -16.45 -6.11
C ASP A 83 16.40 -16.04 -7.33
N VAL A 84 16.09 -14.89 -7.96
CA VAL A 84 16.92 -14.31 -9.03
C VAL A 84 18.32 -13.96 -8.52
N ILE A 85 18.42 -13.29 -7.37
CA ILE A 85 19.70 -12.92 -6.77
C ILE A 85 20.49 -14.19 -6.42
N GLN A 86 19.85 -15.20 -5.82
CA GLN A 86 20.50 -16.46 -5.47
C GLN A 86 21.09 -17.16 -6.70
N GLN A 87 20.36 -17.20 -7.82
CA GLN A 87 20.86 -17.76 -9.07
C GLN A 87 22.05 -16.96 -9.62
N GLN A 88 21.94 -15.62 -9.63
CA GLN A 88 23.01 -14.75 -10.14
C GLN A 88 24.29 -14.79 -9.31
N GLN A 89 24.17 -15.05 -8.00
CA GLN A 89 25.28 -15.07 -7.07
C GLN A 89 25.78 -16.46 -6.71
N HIS A 90 25.19 -17.51 -7.30
CA HIS A 90 25.58 -18.89 -7.04
C HIS A 90 27.08 -19.11 -7.34
N GLY A 91 27.82 -19.65 -6.37
CA GLY A 91 29.26 -19.93 -6.49
C GLY A 91 30.18 -18.70 -6.39
N LYS A 92 29.64 -17.50 -6.12
CA LYS A 92 30.44 -16.29 -5.92
C LYS A 92 30.69 -16.04 -4.43
N GLN A 93 31.87 -15.53 -4.11
CA GLN A 93 32.13 -15.01 -2.76
C GLN A 93 31.34 -13.71 -2.57
N LEU A 94 30.51 -13.67 -1.53
CA LEU A 94 29.66 -12.51 -1.21
C LEU A 94 30.10 -11.90 0.12
N ILE A 95 30.14 -10.58 0.18
CA ILE A 95 30.21 -9.82 1.43
C ILE A 95 28.80 -9.32 1.70
N LEU A 96 28.17 -9.84 2.76
CA LEU A 96 26.83 -9.45 3.16
C LEU A 96 26.94 -8.33 4.18
N GLY A 97 26.38 -7.17 3.85
CA GLY A 97 26.18 -6.06 4.78
C GLY A 97 24.70 -5.91 5.08
N GLY A 98 24.34 -5.94 6.35
CA GLY A 98 23.01 -5.53 6.84
C GLY A 98 23.14 -4.24 7.64
N ASP A 99 22.14 -3.36 7.57
CA ASP A 99 22.06 -2.14 8.38
C ASP A 99 21.75 -2.44 9.86
N GLY A 100 21.50 -3.70 10.21
CA GLY A 100 21.32 -4.16 11.58
C GLY A 100 20.03 -3.65 12.22
N ARG A 101 19.15 -2.98 11.46
CA ARG A 101 17.81 -2.59 11.91
C ARG A 101 16.90 -3.81 11.90
N CYS A 102 17.22 -4.74 12.80
CA CYS A 102 16.27 -5.69 13.30
C CYS A 102 15.29 -4.86 14.13
N ASP A 103 14.16 -4.45 13.55
CA ASP A 103 13.03 -4.01 14.36
C ASP A 103 12.65 -5.22 15.20
N SER A 104 13.26 -5.30 16.39
CA SER A 104 12.99 -6.33 17.38
C SER A 104 11.48 -6.44 17.51
N PRO A 105 10.88 -7.64 17.46
CA PRO A 105 9.45 -7.77 17.67
C PRO A 105 9.17 -7.16 19.04
N GLY A 106 8.54 -5.99 19.03
CA GLY A 106 8.03 -5.38 20.25
C GLY A 106 7.07 -6.40 20.84
N PHE A 107 7.35 -6.77 22.09
CA PHE A 107 6.59 -7.73 22.90
C PHE A 107 5.07 -7.55 22.80
#